data_AF-A0A429BSG7-F1
#
_entry.id   AF-A0A429BSG7-F1
#
_cell.length_a   1.000
_cell.length_b   1.000
_cell.length_c   1.000
_cell.angle_alpha   90.00
_cell.angle_beta   90.00
_cell.angle_gamma   90.00
#
_symmetry.space_group_name_H-M   'P 1'
#
loop_
_entity.id
_entity.type
_entity.pdbx_description
1 polymer ?
#
loop_
_entity_poly.entity_id
_entity_poly.type
_entity_poly.pdbx_seq_one_letter_code
_entity_poly.pdbx_strand_id
1 'polypeptide(L)'
;MALGLTGLLMAASSPASANAMLVGQVINSSSWGMHITYSLGQGADRCDVWNYSGGTTPDWVYAPCKQVSLPAHSTSDYSKDADAFTFNNDDYMLNFKGTQSWRTKGVWTKINSWQAAKCTVHADFGVPYCVVTG
;
A
#
# COMPACT_ATOMS: atom_id res chain seq x y z
N MET A 1 48.14 11.22 27.30
CA MET A 1 48.09 11.25 25.82
C MET A 1 46.98 10.31 25.40
N ALA A 2 45.99 10.85 24.68
CA ALA A 2 44.78 10.15 24.27
C ALA A 2 45.04 9.18 23.11
N LEU A 3 44.18 8.17 22.95
CA LEU A 3 43.58 7.76 21.68
C LEU A 3 42.51 6.70 21.95
N GLY A 4 41.24 7.14 21.86
CA GLY A 4 40.10 6.25 21.76
C GLY A 4 39.98 5.67 20.36
N LEU A 5 39.41 4.47 20.25
CA LEU A 5 39.04 3.88 18.97
C LEU A 5 37.58 3.45 19.04
N THR A 6 36.69 4.37 18.72
CA THR A 6 35.27 4.12 18.52
C THR A 6 35.13 3.34 17.22
N GLY A 7 34.89 2.04 17.32
CA GLY A 7 34.55 1.21 16.16
C GLY A 7 33.15 1.56 15.65
N LEU A 8 33.09 2.35 14.58
CA LEU A 8 31.89 2.54 13.78
C LEU A 8 31.55 1.20 13.10
N LEU A 9 30.55 0.49 13.61
CA LEU A 9 29.90 -0.60 12.87
C LEU A 9 29.09 0.03 11.73
N MET A 10 29.58 -0.09 10.51
CA MET A 10 28.84 0.28 9.31
C MET A 10 27.61 -0.62 9.19
N ALA A 11 26.41 -0.03 9.31
CA ALA A 11 25.18 -0.72 8.93
C ALA A 11 25.22 -0.97 7.42
N ALA A 12 25.26 -2.24 7.02
CA ALA A 12 25.06 -2.65 5.64
C ALA A 12 23.61 -2.34 5.24
N SER A 13 23.37 -1.21 4.60
CA SER A 13 22.13 -0.96 3.89
C SER A 13 22.07 -1.92 2.70
N SER A 14 21.23 -2.96 2.81
CA SER A 14 20.94 -3.82 1.67
C SER A 14 20.33 -2.97 0.56
N PRO A 15 20.78 -3.06 -0.70
CA PRO A 15 20.10 -2.40 -1.79
C PRO A 15 18.69 -2.97 -1.87
N ALA A 16 17.68 -2.13 -1.64
CA ALA A 16 16.31 -2.50 -1.94
C ALA A 16 16.26 -2.89 -3.42
N SER A 17 15.92 -4.14 -3.73
CA SER A 17 15.67 -4.54 -5.10
C SER A 17 14.57 -3.65 -5.66
N ALA A 18 14.94 -2.78 -6.59
CA ALA A 18 14.01 -2.03 -7.41
C ALA A 18 13.37 -3.03 -8.37
N ASN A 19 12.45 -3.86 -7.86
CA ASN A 19 11.47 -4.50 -8.72
C ASN A 19 10.67 -3.35 -9.31
N ALA A 20 10.90 -3.05 -10.58
CA ALA A 20 10.13 -2.05 -11.32
C ALA A 20 8.66 -2.44 -11.20
N MET A 21 7.91 -1.67 -10.41
CA MET A 21 6.48 -1.88 -10.25
C MET A 21 5.80 -1.51 -11.55
N LEU A 22 4.96 -2.40 -12.05
CA LEU A 22 4.10 -2.05 -13.15
C LEU A 22 3.01 -1.10 -12.64
N VAL A 23 2.67 -0.14 -13.48
CA VAL A 23 1.55 0.75 -13.23
C VAL A 23 0.26 -0.07 -13.06
N GLY A 24 -0.63 0.37 -12.18
CA GLY A 24 -1.87 -0.34 -11.84
C GLY A 24 -1.67 -1.54 -10.91
N GLN A 25 -0.43 -1.86 -10.53
CA GLN A 25 -0.14 -3.04 -9.71
C GLN A 25 -0.21 -2.76 -8.21
N VAL A 26 -0.77 -3.72 -7.47
CA VAL A 26 -0.71 -3.79 -6.01
C VAL A 26 0.10 -5.02 -5.60
N ILE A 27 1.21 -4.79 -4.91
CA ILE A 27 2.10 -5.84 -4.40
C ILE A 27 1.93 -5.93 -2.89
N ASN A 28 1.51 -7.10 -2.40
CA ASN A 28 1.45 -7.39 -0.98
C ASN A 28 2.68 -8.20 -0.55
N SER A 29 3.76 -7.53 -0.15
CA SER A 29 4.92 -8.18 0.48
C SER A 29 4.80 -8.25 2.01
N SER A 30 3.65 -7.87 2.57
CA SER A 30 3.38 -7.92 4.01
C SER A 30 2.87 -9.30 4.44
N SER A 31 2.78 -9.51 5.76
CA SER A 31 2.28 -10.75 6.37
C SER A 31 0.75 -10.82 6.46
N TRP A 32 0.03 -9.76 6.07
CA TRP A 32 -1.42 -9.66 6.22
C TRP A 32 -2.13 -9.85 4.89
N GLY A 33 -3.31 -10.45 4.90
CA GLY A 33 -4.19 -10.47 3.74
C GLY A 33 -4.79 -9.09 3.50
N MET A 34 -4.83 -8.68 2.24
CA MET A 34 -5.50 -7.45 1.81
C MET A 34 -6.62 -7.75 0.81
N HIS A 35 -7.38 -6.72 0.46
CA HIS A 35 -8.32 -6.77 -0.64
C HIS A 35 -8.01 -5.67 -1.63
N ILE A 36 -8.28 -5.97 -2.90
CA ILE A 36 -8.21 -5.04 -4.02
C ILE A 36 -9.55 -5.04 -4.75
N THR A 37 -9.77 -4.03 -5.58
CA THR A 37 -10.88 -3.99 -6.54
C THR A 37 -10.33 -3.54 -7.88
N TYR A 38 -10.82 -4.15 -8.96
CA TYR A 38 -10.53 -3.77 -10.34
C TYR A 38 -11.70 -3.03 -11.00
N SER A 39 -12.75 -2.76 -10.23
CA SER A 39 -14.01 -2.22 -10.74
C SER A 39 -14.62 -1.26 -9.72
N LEU A 40 -13.86 -0.27 -9.27
CA LEU A 40 -14.38 0.73 -8.33
C LEU A 40 -15.49 1.55 -9.01
N GLY A 41 -16.64 1.66 -8.35
CA GLY A 41 -17.88 2.23 -8.91
C GLY A 41 -18.82 1.18 -9.50
N GLN A 42 -18.45 -0.11 -9.51
CA GLN A 42 -19.27 -1.21 -10.03
C GLN A 42 -19.19 -2.45 -9.14
N GLY A 43 -20.29 -3.20 -9.04
CA GLY A 43 -20.32 -4.46 -8.29
C GLY A 43 -21.36 -4.47 -7.16
N ALA A 44 -21.43 -5.59 -6.46
CA ALA A 44 -22.43 -5.86 -5.44
C ALA A 44 -21.98 -5.44 -4.02
N ASP A 45 -20.66 -5.32 -3.80
CA ASP A 45 -20.11 -4.91 -2.52
C ASP A 45 -20.07 -3.38 -2.40
N ARG A 46 -19.65 -2.91 -1.22
CA ARG A 46 -19.41 -1.49 -0.95
C ARG A 46 -18.03 -1.26 -0.37
N CYS A 47 -17.37 -0.23 -0.87
CA CYS A 47 -16.03 0.18 -0.49
C CYS A 47 -16.08 1.62 0.02
N ASP A 48 -15.67 1.84 1.26
CA ASP A 48 -15.54 3.19 1.84
C ASP A 48 -14.20 3.80 1.43
N VAL A 49 -14.22 4.63 0.40
CA VAL A 49 -13.01 5.19 -0.23
C VAL A 49 -12.74 6.57 0.34
N TRP A 50 -11.55 6.78 0.90
CA TRP A 50 -11.20 8.07 1.50
C TRP A 50 -10.71 9.12 0.50
N ASN A 51 -10.24 8.69 -0.69
CA ASN A 51 -9.68 9.55 -1.73
C ASN A 51 -10.28 9.23 -3.10
N TYR A 52 -11.59 9.36 -3.26
CA TYR A 52 -12.28 8.92 -4.48
C TYR A 52 -11.78 9.61 -5.76
N SER A 53 -11.31 10.85 -5.68
CA SER A 53 -10.62 11.56 -6.77
C SER A 53 -9.18 11.06 -7.07
N GLY A 54 -8.63 10.13 -6.28
CA GLY A 54 -7.31 9.50 -6.48
C GLY A 54 -6.11 10.32 -5.98
N GLY A 55 -6.36 11.42 -5.26
CA GLY A 55 -5.34 12.31 -4.72
C GLY A 55 -4.91 11.97 -3.28
N THR A 56 -4.11 12.87 -2.70
CA THR A 56 -3.75 12.86 -1.26
C THR A 56 -4.79 13.56 -0.38
N THR A 57 -5.71 14.31 -0.99
CA THR A 57 -6.77 15.04 -0.29
C THR A 57 -7.95 14.12 -0.01
N PRO A 58 -8.53 14.16 1.21
CA PRO A 58 -9.74 13.40 1.51
C PRO A 58 -10.92 13.80 0.61
N ASP A 59 -11.56 12.79 0.05
CA ASP A 59 -12.74 12.82 -0.80
C ASP A 59 -13.50 11.51 -0.57
N TRP A 60 -14.38 11.51 0.45
CA TRP A 60 -15.00 10.31 0.98
C TRP A 60 -16.21 9.88 0.16
N VAL A 61 -16.19 8.65 -0.35
CA VAL A 61 -17.29 8.06 -1.12
C VAL A 61 -17.49 6.60 -0.75
N TYR A 62 -18.73 6.24 -0.44
CA TYR A 62 -19.15 4.85 -0.29
C TYR A 62 -19.55 4.25 -1.63
N ALA A 63 -18.55 3.76 -2.37
CA ALA A 63 -18.70 3.34 -3.76
C ALA A 63 -19.10 1.85 -3.88
N PRO A 64 -19.92 1.47 -4.88
CA PRO A 64 -20.03 0.08 -5.29
C PRO A 64 -18.66 -0.47 -5.71
N CYS A 65 -18.39 -1.74 -5.41
CA CYS A 65 -17.15 -2.39 -5.81
C CYS A 65 -17.32 -3.91 -5.91
N LYS A 66 -16.30 -4.60 -6.43
CA LYS A 66 -16.12 -6.04 -6.29
C LYS A 66 -14.82 -6.30 -5.56
N GLN A 67 -14.89 -6.88 -4.37
CA GLN A 67 -13.69 -7.17 -3.59
C GLN A 67 -13.02 -8.45 -4.08
N VAL A 68 -11.70 -8.39 -4.22
CA VAL A 68 -10.84 -9.54 -4.56
C VAL A 68 -9.80 -9.66 -3.46
N SER A 69 -9.73 -10.82 -2.83
CA SER A 69 -8.70 -11.08 -1.82
C SER A 69 -7.32 -11.15 -2.46
N LEU A 70 -6.36 -10.47 -1.84
CA LEU A 70 -4.95 -10.49 -2.19
C LEU A 70 -4.15 -11.03 -0.99
N PRO A 71 -3.74 -12.31 -1.01
CA PRO A 71 -3.05 -12.95 0.11
C PRO A 71 -1.75 -12.26 0.51
N ALA A 72 -1.24 -12.58 1.70
CA ALA A 72 0.12 -12.22 2.10
C ALA A 72 1.14 -12.73 1.06
N HIS A 73 2.23 -11.98 0.86
CA HIS A 73 3.31 -12.32 -0.09
C HIS A 73 2.83 -12.61 -1.52
N SER A 74 1.87 -11.83 -2.03
CA SER A 74 1.30 -11.99 -3.37
C SER A 74 1.30 -10.68 -4.17
N THR A 75 0.92 -10.76 -5.43
CA THR A 75 0.85 -9.62 -6.35
C THR A 75 -0.45 -9.67 -7.13
N SER A 76 -1.07 -8.51 -7.36
CA SER A 76 -2.30 -8.40 -8.14
C SER A 76 -2.09 -8.87 -9.58
N ASP A 77 -3.18 -9.31 -10.23
CA ASP A 77 -3.20 -9.69 -11.65
C ASP A 77 -2.49 -8.64 -12.53
N TYR A 78 -1.57 -9.11 -13.38
CA TYR A 78 -0.77 -8.27 -14.29
C TYR A 78 -1.57 -7.78 -15.51
N SER A 79 -2.73 -8.38 -15.78
CA SER A 79 -3.59 -8.04 -16.92
C SER A 79 -4.64 -6.98 -16.60
N LYS A 80 -4.71 -6.51 -15.35
CA LYS A 80 -5.74 -5.56 -14.88
C LYS A 80 -5.15 -4.57 -13.90
N ASP A 81 -5.49 -3.30 -14.08
CA ASP A 81 -5.14 -2.25 -13.14
C ASP A 81 -6.06 -2.31 -11.93
N ALA A 82 -5.48 -2.46 -10.74
CA ALA A 82 -6.23 -2.32 -9.51
C ALA A 82 -6.65 -0.86 -9.35
N ASP A 83 -7.94 -0.62 -9.07
CA ASP A 83 -8.48 0.70 -8.82
C ASP A 83 -8.26 1.16 -7.38
N ALA A 84 -8.33 0.23 -6.44
CA ALA A 84 -8.18 0.53 -5.02
C ALA A 84 -7.78 -0.70 -4.23
N PHE A 85 -7.21 -0.48 -3.04
CA PHE A 85 -6.81 -1.53 -2.10
C PHE A 85 -7.14 -1.15 -0.66
N THR A 86 -7.18 -2.16 0.22
CA THR A 86 -7.36 -1.99 1.66
C THR A 86 -6.82 -3.19 2.45
N PHE A 87 -6.59 -2.99 3.74
CA PHE A 87 -6.54 -4.06 4.73
C PHE A 87 -7.87 -4.10 5.49
N ASN A 88 -8.67 -5.15 5.30
CA ASN A 88 -9.99 -5.24 5.91
C ASN A 88 -9.97 -5.51 7.42
N ASN A 89 -8.88 -6.09 7.94
CA ASN A 89 -8.81 -6.55 9.33
C ASN A 89 -7.82 -5.74 10.19
N ASP A 90 -6.97 -4.93 9.57
CA ASP A 90 -5.84 -4.29 10.22
C ASP A 90 -5.74 -2.82 9.82
N ASP A 91 -5.50 -1.96 10.80
CA ASP A 91 -5.13 -0.57 10.52
C ASP A 91 -3.74 -0.57 9.89
N TYR A 92 -3.50 0.36 8.96
CA TYR A 92 -2.25 0.38 8.21
C TYR A 92 -1.72 1.79 8.04
N MET A 93 -0.39 1.90 7.92
CA MET A 93 0.28 3.14 7.58
C MET A 93 0.35 3.27 6.05
N LEU A 94 0.00 4.43 5.52
CA LEU A 94 0.01 4.72 4.09
C LEU A 94 0.95 5.90 3.81
N ASN A 95 1.92 5.70 2.93
CA ASN A 95 2.66 6.77 2.28
C ASN A 95 2.11 6.95 0.85
N PHE A 96 1.28 7.96 0.66
CA PHE A 96 0.72 8.29 -0.65
C PHE A 96 1.46 9.49 -1.21
N LYS A 97 2.29 9.28 -2.24
CA LYS A 97 3.05 10.35 -2.89
C LYS A 97 3.86 11.23 -1.92
N GLY A 98 4.49 10.62 -0.92
CA GLY A 98 5.30 11.29 0.10
C GLY A 98 4.53 11.76 1.33
N THR A 99 3.19 11.66 1.34
CA THR A 99 2.37 12.00 2.50
C THR A 99 2.06 10.76 3.31
N GLN A 100 2.59 10.68 4.54
CA GLN A 100 2.32 9.59 5.46
C GLN A 100 1.06 9.84 6.29
N SER A 101 0.23 8.81 6.46
CA SER A 101 -0.98 8.87 7.28
C SER A 101 -1.46 7.48 7.68
N TRP A 102 -2.12 7.39 8.83
CA TRP A 102 -2.85 6.19 9.22
C TRP A 102 -4.14 6.02 8.45
N ARG A 103 -4.46 4.77 8.12
CA ARG A 103 -5.75 4.37 7.56
C ARG A 103 -6.37 3.31 8.46
N THR A 104 -7.62 3.54 8.82
CA THR A 104 -8.43 2.57 9.54
C THR A 104 -8.69 1.35 8.66
N LYS A 105 -8.73 0.16 9.26
CA LYS A 105 -9.09 -1.07 8.59
C LYS A 105 -10.40 -0.93 7.81
N GLY A 106 -10.45 -1.53 6.62
CA GLY A 106 -11.60 -1.46 5.72
C GLY A 106 -11.74 -0.15 4.96
N VAL A 107 -10.94 0.88 5.24
CA VAL A 107 -10.90 2.11 4.44
C VAL A 107 -10.05 1.91 3.18
N TRP A 108 -10.68 2.12 2.03
CA TRP A 108 -10.12 1.88 0.71
C TRP A 108 -9.31 3.07 0.21
N THR A 109 -8.10 2.78 -0.25
CA THR A 109 -7.23 3.75 -0.92
C THR A 109 -7.32 3.54 -2.42
N LYS A 110 -7.86 4.53 -3.12
CA LYS A 110 -7.88 4.57 -4.59
C LYS A 110 -6.48 4.87 -5.12
N ILE A 111 -6.12 4.15 -6.17
CA ILE A 111 -5.00 4.44 -7.05
C ILE A 111 -5.52 4.63 -8.48
N ASN A 112 -4.79 5.34 -9.32
CA ASN A 112 -5.13 5.53 -10.73
C ASN A 112 -4.25 4.65 -11.62
N SER A 113 -4.55 4.65 -12.93
CA SER A 113 -3.83 3.91 -13.97
C SER A 113 -2.40 4.42 -14.24
N TRP A 114 -1.83 5.25 -13.37
CA TRP A 114 -0.43 5.70 -13.41
C TRP A 114 0.30 5.40 -12.10
N GLN A 115 -0.42 4.86 -11.11
CA GLN A 115 0.07 4.60 -9.77
C GLN A 115 0.22 3.10 -9.53
N ALA A 116 1.11 2.75 -8.61
CA ALA A 116 1.26 1.40 -8.10
C ALA A 116 1.39 1.44 -6.58
N ALA A 117 0.98 0.38 -5.89
CA ALA A 117 1.09 0.27 -4.43
C ALA A 117 1.94 -0.94 -4.02
N LYS A 118 2.95 -0.73 -3.16
CA LYS A 118 3.70 -1.82 -2.53
C LYS A 118 3.51 -1.78 -1.03
N CYS A 119 3.06 -2.88 -0.46
CA CYS A 119 2.82 -3.02 0.96
C CYS A 119 3.82 -3.98 1.58
N THR A 120 4.44 -3.56 2.68
CA THR A 120 5.44 -4.29 3.46
C THR A 120 5.08 -4.22 4.94
N VAL A 121 5.92 -4.80 5.80
CA VAL A 121 5.84 -4.55 7.24
C VAL A 121 6.52 -3.20 7.56
N HIS A 122 5.91 -2.36 8.38
CA HIS A 122 6.56 -1.16 8.92
C HIS A 122 7.66 -1.59 9.91
N ALA A 123 8.89 -1.14 9.71
CA ALA A 123 10.03 -1.57 10.53
C ALA A 123 9.85 -1.26 12.02
N ASP A 124 9.35 -0.07 12.35
CA ASP A 124 9.27 0.37 13.75
C ASP A 124 8.00 -0.08 14.49
N PHE A 125 6.89 -0.29 13.77
CA PHE A 125 5.58 -0.52 14.38
C PHE A 125 5.06 -1.95 14.19
N GLY A 126 5.66 -2.73 13.28
CA GLY A 126 5.20 -4.09 12.99
C GLY A 126 3.78 -4.16 12.43
N VAL A 127 3.29 -3.10 11.80
CA VAL A 127 1.97 -3.02 11.13
C VAL A 127 2.12 -3.07 9.61
N PRO A 128 1.03 -3.30 8.84
CA PRO A 128 1.09 -3.12 7.40
C PRO A 128 1.45 -1.67 7.04
N TYR A 129 2.34 -1.52 6.08
CA TYR A 129 2.77 -0.22 5.54
C TYR A 129 2.75 -0.25 4.01
N CYS A 130 1.98 0.64 3.39
CA CYS A 130 1.90 0.75 1.94
C CYS A 130 2.54 2.04 1.44
N VAL A 131 3.29 1.94 0.35
CA VAL A 131 3.80 3.08 -0.41
C VAL A 131 3.12 3.09 -1.77
N VAL A 132 2.50 4.22 -2.12
CA VAL A 132 1.94 4.47 -3.45
C VAL A 132 2.89 5.39 -4.22
N THR A 133 3.37 4.91 -5.36
CA THR A 133 4.28 5.62 -6.28
C THR A 133 3.62 5.81 -7.65
N GLY A 134 4.15 6.74 -8.45
CA GLY A 134 3.62 7.11 -9.77
C GLY A 134 3.16 8.56 -9.87
#